data_AF-A0A1E7LYV7-F1
#
_entry.id   AF-A0A1E7LYV7-F1
#
_cell.length_a   1.000
_cell.length_b   1.000
_cell.length_c   1.000
_cell.angle_alpha   90.00
_cell.angle_beta   90.00
_cell.angle_gamma   90.00
#
_symmetry.space_group_name_H-M   'P 1'
#
loop_
_entity.id
_entity.type
_entity.pdbx_description
1 polymer ?
#
loop_
_entity_poly.entity_id
_entity_poly.type
_entity_poly.pdbx_seq_one_letter_code
_entity_poly.pdbx_strand_id
1 'polypeptide(L)'
;MDDIRSLSSYLSRSGDDPDGIVPDALPVVLGLYADLGRLRERYGLRALRLGLLEAGHLAQSLLLTATALRLGTTPLGGFRDDLAHEVFGLDDLDQPLQYLLPVGRHPDLPAL
;
A
#
# COMPACT_ATOMS: atom_id res chain seq x y z
N MET A 1 -13.48 -10.05 1.74
CA MET A 1 -13.60 -8.65 2.23
C MET A 1 -13.17 -8.56 3.69
N ASP A 2 -13.55 -9.52 4.54
CA ASP A 2 -13.04 -9.62 5.92
C ASP A 2 -11.51 -9.69 5.99
N ASP A 3 -10.87 -10.39 5.05
CA ASP A 3 -9.40 -10.48 5.00
C ASP A 3 -8.75 -9.11 4.84
N ILE A 4 -9.26 -8.27 3.92
CA ILE A 4 -8.76 -6.91 3.67
C ILE A 4 -8.94 -6.02 4.89
N ARG A 5 -10.10 -6.07 5.56
CA ARG A 5 -10.34 -5.33 6.80
C ARG A 5 -9.31 -5.68 7.87
N SER A 6 -8.98 -6.96 7.97
CA SER A 6 -8.03 -7.45 8.96
C SER A 6 -6.55 -7.14 8.65
N LEU A 7 -6.23 -6.69 7.43
CA LEU A 7 -4.85 -6.31 7.06
C LEU A 7 -4.33 -5.12 7.87
N SER A 8 -5.17 -4.15 8.24
CA SER A 8 -4.72 -2.95 8.94
C SER A 8 -5.79 -2.38 9.85
N SER A 9 -5.37 -1.81 10.98
CA SER A 9 -6.28 -1.07 11.86
C SER A 9 -6.94 0.12 11.14
N TYR A 10 -6.28 0.71 10.14
CA TYR A 10 -6.85 1.79 9.32
C TYR A 10 -8.00 1.32 8.42
N LEU A 11 -7.99 0.05 7.98
CA LEU A 11 -9.05 -0.58 7.19
C LEU A 11 -10.19 -1.13 8.07
N SER A 12 -9.95 -1.23 9.37
CA SER A 12 -10.95 -1.67 10.38
C SER A 12 -11.71 -0.52 11.03
N ARG A 13 -11.40 0.74 10.70
CA ARG A 13 -12.06 1.92 11.26
C ARG A 13 -13.52 2.04 10.81
N SER A 14 -14.33 2.72 11.63
CA SER A 14 -15.73 2.99 11.29
C SER A 14 -15.84 3.90 10.06
N GLY A 15 -16.91 3.76 9.29
CA GLY A 15 -17.15 4.60 8.11
C GLY A 15 -17.43 6.07 8.43
N ASP A 16 -17.73 6.40 9.69
CA ASP A 16 -17.93 7.78 10.15
C ASP A 16 -16.63 8.46 10.61
N ASP A 17 -15.50 7.74 10.64
CA ASP A 17 -14.19 8.33 10.92
C ASP A 17 -13.75 9.17 9.70
N PRO A 18 -13.45 10.48 9.87
CA PRO A 18 -13.00 11.32 8.76
C PRO A 18 -11.68 10.84 8.13
N ASP A 19 -10.86 10.10 8.88
CA ASP A 19 -9.63 9.45 8.39
C ASP A 19 -9.84 7.95 8.11
N GLY A 20 -11.09 7.49 8.14
CA GLY A 20 -11.48 6.10 7.93
C GLY A 20 -11.37 5.69 6.46
N ILE A 21 -10.81 4.50 6.23
CA ILE A 21 -10.77 3.90 4.90
C ILE A 21 -11.82 2.81 4.85
N VAL A 22 -12.89 3.01 4.07
CA VAL A 22 -14.03 2.10 3.98
C VAL A 22 -13.75 0.99 2.95
N PRO A 23 -13.39 -0.24 3.36
CA PRO A 23 -12.88 -1.25 2.42
C PRO A 23 -13.90 -1.72 1.40
N ASP A 24 -15.18 -1.72 1.76
CA ASP A 24 -16.26 -2.15 0.87
C ASP A 24 -16.51 -1.16 -0.29
N ALA A 25 -16.03 0.09 -0.13
CA ALA A 25 -16.08 1.12 -1.15
C ALA A 25 -14.76 1.23 -1.95
N LEU A 26 -13.75 0.41 -1.63
CA LEU A 26 -12.47 0.42 -2.34
C LEU A 26 -12.53 -0.48 -3.58
N PRO A 27 -12.40 0.07 -4.79
CA PRO A 27 -12.26 -0.74 -5.99
C PRO A 27 -10.94 -1.52 -6.05
N VAL A 28 -9.86 -1.00 -5.44
CA VAL A 28 -8.55 -1.64 -5.48
C VAL A 28 -7.67 -1.27 -4.28
N VAL A 29 -6.82 -2.21 -3.86
CA VAL A 29 -5.71 -1.97 -2.92
C VAL A 29 -4.42 -2.39 -3.63
N LEU A 30 -3.46 -1.47 -3.72
CA LEU A 30 -2.15 -1.74 -4.31
C LEU A 30 -1.16 -2.12 -3.20
N GLY A 31 -0.43 -3.22 -3.38
CA GLY A 31 0.70 -3.58 -2.51
C GLY A 31 2.01 -3.19 -3.18
N LEU A 32 2.82 -2.38 -2.51
CA LEU A 32 4.17 -2.03 -2.96
C LEU A 32 5.16 -2.81 -2.13
N TYR A 33 5.94 -3.68 -2.78
CA TYR A 33 6.97 -4.48 -2.14
C TYR A 33 8.33 -4.24 -2.80
N ALA A 34 9.40 -4.58 -2.10
CA ALA A 34 10.75 -4.56 -2.63
C ALA A 34 11.26 -5.99 -2.79
N ASP A 35 11.65 -6.40 -3.99
CA ASP A 35 12.34 -7.68 -4.22
C ASP A 35 13.80 -7.58 -3.79
N LEU A 36 14.03 -7.72 -2.48
CA LEU A 36 15.35 -7.68 -1.86
C LEU A 36 16.23 -8.84 -2.31
N GLY A 37 15.66 -10.03 -2.54
CA GLY A 37 16.41 -11.17 -3.07
C GLY A 37 17.15 -10.79 -4.36
N ARG A 38 16.40 -10.26 -5.34
CA ARG A 38 16.94 -9.80 -6.62
C ARG A 38 17.82 -8.54 -6.49
N LEU A 39 17.44 -7.59 -5.63
CA LEU A 39 18.24 -6.37 -5.44
C LEU A 39 19.61 -6.68 -4.78
N ARG A 40 19.67 -7.66 -3.89
CA ARG A 40 20.91 -8.06 -3.19
C ARG A 40 21.93 -8.66 -4.15
N GLU A 41 21.50 -9.39 -5.17
CA GLU A 41 22.39 -9.92 -6.22
C GLU A 41 23.24 -8.82 -6.87
N ARG A 42 22.65 -7.63 -7.07
CA ARG A 42 23.31 -6.51 -7.74
C ARG A 42 23.92 -5.49 -6.80
N TYR A 43 23.27 -5.22 -5.66
CA TYR A 43 23.59 -4.09 -4.80
C TYR A 43 24.09 -4.50 -3.41
N GLY A 44 24.11 -5.80 -3.09
CA GLY A 44 24.54 -6.34 -1.80
C GLY A 44 23.79 -5.69 -0.64
N LEU A 45 24.53 -5.28 0.39
CA LEU A 45 23.96 -4.64 1.60
C LEU A 45 23.24 -3.31 1.33
N ARG A 46 23.46 -2.68 0.16
CA ARG A 46 22.77 -1.44 -0.20
C ARG A 46 21.34 -1.69 -0.70
N ALA A 47 20.99 -2.94 -1.00
CA ALA A 47 19.67 -3.32 -1.52
C ALA A 47 18.53 -2.79 -0.65
N LEU A 48 18.62 -2.98 0.68
CA LEU A 48 17.59 -2.48 1.61
C LEU A 48 17.40 -0.97 1.49
N ARG A 49 18.50 -0.20 1.60
CA ARG A 49 18.43 1.27 1.51
C ARG A 49 17.84 1.74 0.18
N LEU A 50 18.27 1.13 -0.92
CA LEU A 50 17.78 1.50 -2.25
C LEU A 50 16.31 1.10 -2.43
N GLY A 51 15.92 -0.09 -1.99
CA GLY A 51 14.53 -0.57 -2.03
C GLY A 51 13.59 0.36 -1.26
N LEU A 52 13.98 0.80 -0.06
CA LEU A 52 13.18 1.75 0.73
C LEU A 52 13.05 3.12 0.06
N LEU A 53 14.14 3.64 -0.54
CA LEU A 53 14.10 4.91 -1.27
C LEU A 53 13.18 4.84 -2.50
N GLU A 54 13.31 3.78 -3.29
CA GLU A 54 12.47 3.57 -4.48
C GLU A 54 11.00 3.33 -4.12
N ALA A 55 10.71 2.60 -3.03
CA ALA A 55 9.35 2.41 -2.54
C ALA A 55 8.69 3.75 -2.20
N GLY A 56 9.41 4.66 -1.54
CA GLY A 56 8.93 6.01 -1.24
C GLY A 56 8.69 6.86 -2.50
N HIS A 57 9.63 6.84 -3.46
CA HIS A 57 9.46 7.54 -4.73
C HIS A 57 8.26 7.02 -5.55
N LEU A 58 8.09 5.70 -5.59
CA LEU A 58 6.97 5.07 -6.28
C LEU A 58 5.64 5.39 -5.59
N ALA A 59 5.58 5.32 -4.26
CA ALA A 59 4.39 5.69 -3.49
C ALA A 59 3.97 7.15 -3.76
N GLN A 60 4.93 8.09 -3.78
CA GLN A 60 4.65 9.49 -4.10
C GLN A 60 4.15 9.67 -5.54
N SER A 61 4.72 8.92 -6.50
CA SER A 61 4.28 8.96 -7.89
C SER A 61 2.84 8.46 -8.04
N LEU A 62 2.47 7.42 -7.31
CA LEU A 62 1.10 6.90 -7.26
C LEU A 62 0.14 7.90 -6.61
N LEU A 63 0.54 8.58 -5.52
CA LEU A 63 -0.26 9.63 -4.87
C LEU A 63 -0.57 10.78 -5.83
N LEU A 64 0.43 11.27 -6.55
CA LEU A 64 0.27 12.34 -7.54
C LEU A 64 -0.60 11.89 -8.72
N THR A 65 -0.44 10.64 -9.16
CA THR A 65 -1.24 10.07 -10.24
C THR A 65 -2.71 9.93 -9.83
N ALA A 66 -2.98 9.40 -8.63
CA ALA A 66 -4.33 9.33 -8.08
C ALA A 66 -4.95 10.72 -7.99
N THR A 67 -4.19 11.71 -7.50
CA THR A 67 -4.63 13.11 -7.45
C THR A 67 -5.00 13.65 -8.84
N ALA A 68 -4.16 13.42 -9.85
CA ALA A 68 -4.41 13.83 -11.23
C ALA A 68 -5.67 13.17 -11.83
N LEU A 69 -5.98 11.94 -11.41
CA LEU A 69 -7.17 11.18 -11.80
C LEU A 69 -8.39 11.48 -10.92
N ARG A 70 -8.30 12.41 -9.97
CA ARG A 70 -9.34 12.73 -8.97
C ARG A 70 -9.75 11.51 -8.10
N LEU A 71 -8.80 10.64 -7.82
CA LEU A 71 -8.93 9.52 -6.91
C LEU A 71 -8.28 9.85 -5.56
N GLY A 72 -8.80 9.25 -4.49
CA GLY A 72 -8.19 9.25 -3.18
C GLY A 72 -7.30 8.03 -2.99
N THR A 73 -6.13 8.23 -2.39
CA THR A 73 -5.26 7.15 -1.90
C THR A 73 -4.38 7.66 -0.77
N THR A 74 -3.91 6.76 0.09
CA THR A 74 -2.98 7.07 1.17
C THR A 74 -2.03 5.88 1.38
N PRO A 75 -0.72 6.10 1.60
CA PRO A 75 0.20 5.00 1.90
C PRO A 75 0.01 4.52 3.35
N LEU A 76 -0.28 3.25 3.51
CA LEU A 76 -0.34 2.57 4.80
C LEU A 76 0.93 1.74 4.99
N GLY A 77 1.76 2.14 5.97
CA GLY A 77 2.90 1.34 6.42
C GLY A 77 2.59 0.45 7.65
N GLY A 78 1.43 0.62 8.27
CA GLY A 78 0.97 -0.19 9.38
C GLY A 78 -0.06 -1.22 8.92
N PHE A 79 0.37 -2.47 8.78
CA PHE A 79 -0.49 -3.60 8.45
C PHE A 79 0.05 -4.87 9.14
N ARG A 80 -0.74 -5.95 9.12
CA ARG A 80 -0.32 -7.26 9.61
C ARG A 80 0.53 -7.93 8.54
N ASP A 81 1.85 -7.86 8.69
CA ASP A 81 2.81 -8.36 7.70
C ASP A 81 2.49 -9.78 7.23
N ASP A 82 2.40 -10.76 8.13
CA ASP A 82 2.17 -12.17 7.76
C ASP A 82 0.93 -12.34 6.86
N LEU A 83 -0.18 -11.72 7.24
CA LEU A 83 -1.44 -11.81 6.51
C LEU A 83 -1.37 -11.05 5.18
N ALA A 84 -0.71 -9.89 5.16
CA ALA A 84 -0.55 -9.12 3.94
C ALA A 84 0.31 -9.89 2.92
N HIS A 85 1.44 -10.45 3.34
CA HIS A 85 2.28 -11.25 2.45
C HIS A 85 1.55 -12.50 1.95
N GLU A 86 0.72 -13.15 2.78
CA GLU A 86 -0.14 -14.26 2.35
C GLU A 86 -1.12 -13.82 1.25
N VAL A 87 -1.85 -12.71 1.47
CA VAL A 87 -2.83 -12.18 0.50
C VAL A 87 -2.18 -11.77 -0.81
N PHE A 88 -0.97 -11.19 -0.75
CA PHE A 88 -0.23 -10.75 -1.94
C PHE A 88 0.65 -11.85 -2.56
N GLY A 89 0.74 -13.03 -1.93
CA GLY A 89 1.57 -14.15 -2.40
C GLY A 89 3.07 -13.85 -2.42
N LEU A 90 3.55 -13.12 -1.40
CA LEU A 90 4.93 -12.66 -1.28
C LEU A 90 5.71 -13.49 -0.26
N ASP A 91 7.02 -13.67 -0.51
CA ASP A 91 7.97 -14.15 0.50
C ASP A 91 8.37 -12.98 1.40
N ASP A 92 8.01 -13.00 2.68
CA ASP A 92 8.25 -11.88 3.60
C ASP A 92 9.74 -11.59 3.87
N LEU A 93 10.62 -12.58 3.68
CA LEU A 93 12.05 -12.43 3.91
C LEU A 93 12.76 -11.73 2.75
N ASP A 94 12.40 -12.08 1.51
CA ASP A 94 13.05 -11.54 0.31
C ASP A 94 12.19 -10.52 -0.45
N GLN A 95 10.89 -10.44 -0.17
CA GLN A 95 9.93 -9.56 -0.84
C GLN A 95 9.08 -8.75 0.14
N PRO A 96 9.70 -8.02 1.10
CA PRO A 96 8.96 -7.26 2.09
C PRO A 96 8.01 -6.25 1.44
N LEU A 97 6.76 -6.32 1.84
CA LEU A 97 5.74 -5.34 1.55
C LEU A 97 6.05 -4.05 2.32
N GLN A 98 6.09 -2.94 1.61
CA GLN A 98 6.44 -1.62 2.15
C GLN A 98 5.21 -0.75 2.39
N TYR A 99 4.23 -0.81 1.48
CA TYR A 99 3.00 -0.03 1.59
C TYR A 99 1.79 -0.81 1.07
N LEU A 100 0.65 -0.62 1.72
CA LEU A 100 -0.66 -0.78 1.10
C LEU A 100 -1.17 0.60 0.67
N LEU A 101 -1.68 0.71 -0.54
CA LEU A 101 -2.33 1.91 -1.06
C LEU A 101 -3.77 1.57 -1.48
N PRO A 102 -4.75 1.74 -0.58
CA PRO A 102 -6.15 1.68 -0.95
C PRO A 102 -6.48 2.85 -1.87
N VAL A 103 -7.00 2.55 -3.06
CA VAL A 103 -7.38 3.56 -4.06
C VAL A 103 -8.88 3.53 -4.25
N GLY A 104 -9.50 4.70 -4.18
CA GLY A 104 -10.95 4.84 -4.34
C GLY A 104 -11.38 6.27 -4.60
N ARG A 105 -12.67 6.52 -4.44
CA ARG A 105 -13.22 7.88 -4.55
C ARG A 105 -12.93 8.65 -3.27
N HIS A 106 -12.34 9.84 -3.41
CA HIS A 106 -12.24 10.78 -2.29
C HIS A 106 -13.55 11.57 -2.20
N PRO A 107 -14.21 11.66 -1.02
CA PRO A 107 -15.50 12.34 -0.89
C PRO A 107 -15.44 13.82 -1.30
N ASP A 108 -14.32 14.48 -1.02
CA ASP A 108 -14.14 15.91 -1.36
C ASP A 108 -13.65 16.17 -2.79
N LEU A 109 -13.37 15.13 -3.59
CA LEU A 109 -12.95 15.32 -4.99
C LEU A 109 -14.16 15.19 -5.93
N PRO A 110 -14.38 16.15 -6.86
CA PRO A 110 -15.48 16.07 -7.81
C PRO A 110 -15.29 14.88 -8.75
N ALA A 111 -16.39 14.21 -9.11
CA ALA A 111 -16.36 13.17 -10.13
C ALA A 111 -15.88 13.74 -11.48
N LEU A 112 -15.33 12.86 -12.33
CA LEU A 112 -15.07 13.16 -13.74
C LEU A 112 -16.38 13.33 -14.51
#